data_AF-A0A941DRZ1-F1
#
_entry.id   AF-A0A941DRZ1-F1
#
_cell.length_a   1.000
_cell.length_b   1.000
_cell.length_c   1.000
_cell.angle_alpha   90.00
_cell.angle_beta   90.00
_cell.angle_gamma   90.00
#
_symmetry.space_group_name_H-M   'P 1'
#
loop_
_entity.id
_entity.type
_entity.pdbx_description
1 polymer ?
#
loop_
_entity_poly.entity_id
_entity_poly.type
_entity_poly.pdbx_seq_one_letter_code
_entity_poly.pdbx_strand_id
1 'polypeptide(L)'
;KDVVFITSSYGLGETVVQGAVNPDEFYVHKPMLEQGKLPVIRRNIGSKLIKMEFTGEAKAGRSVKTVDVPVEMRNRYSLDDNEVVELAKYAVIIE
;
A
#
# COMPACT_ATOMS: atom_id res chain seq x y z
N LYS A 1 14.28 11.89 -8.99
CA LYS A 1 15.27 10.81 -8.76
C LYS A 1 15.37 10.44 -7.28
N ASP A 2 15.11 11.40 -6.38
CA ASP A 2 15.34 11.25 -4.93
C ASP A 2 14.09 10.89 -4.13
N VAL A 3 13.12 10.21 -4.75
CA VAL A 3 11.84 9.87 -4.12
C VAL A 3 11.50 8.41 -4.37
N VAL A 4 11.07 7.70 -3.33
CA VAL A 4 10.38 6.41 -3.42
C VAL A 4 8.89 6.68 -3.40
N PHE A 5 8.17 6.10 -4.35
CA PHE A 5 6.72 6.16 -4.42
C PHE A 5 6.14 4.81 -3.99
N ILE A 6 5.30 4.83 -2.96
CA ILE A 6 4.66 3.63 -2.41
C ILE A 6 3.15 3.79 -2.57
N THR A 7 2.53 2.82 -3.22
CA THR A 7 1.08 2.68 -3.28
C THR A 7 0.63 1.54 -2.39
N SER A 8 -0.42 1.73 -1.60
CA SER A 8 -0.93 0.70 -0.69
C SER A 8 -2.46 0.62 -0.67
N SER A 9 -2.99 -0.58 -0.50
CA SER A 9 -4.42 -0.83 -0.31
C SER A 9 -4.59 -2.06 0.58
N TYR A 10 -5.81 -2.34 1.01
CA TYR A 10 -6.12 -3.53 1.81
C TYR A 10 -6.22 -4.80 0.96
N GLY A 11 -5.86 -5.93 1.56
CA GLY A 11 -5.98 -7.25 0.93
C GLY A 11 -4.81 -7.61 0.03
N LEU A 12 -5.01 -8.59 -0.86
CA LEU A 12 -3.97 -9.05 -1.78
C LEU A 12 -3.65 -7.98 -2.83
N GLY A 13 -2.35 -7.79 -3.09
CA GLY A 13 -1.82 -6.72 -3.94
C GLY A 13 -2.18 -6.84 -5.43
N GLU A 14 -2.75 -7.95 -5.88
CA GLU A 14 -3.19 -8.15 -7.26
C GLU A 14 -4.15 -7.05 -7.73
N THR A 15 -5.03 -6.58 -6.84
CA THR A 15 -5.98 -5.48 -7.14
C THR A 15 -5.28 -4.16 -7.46
N VAL A 16 -4.13 -3.88 -6.84
CA VAL A 16 -3.32 -2.70 -7.12
C VAL A 16 -2.58 -2.87 -8.45
N VAL A 17 -1.96 -4.03 -8.67
CA VAL A 17 -1.21 -4.34 -9.90
C VAL A 17 -2.10 -4.30 -11.14
N GLN A 18 -3.35 -4.76 -11.02
CA GLN A 18 -4.35 -4.73 -12.10
C GLN A 18 -5.00 -3.34 -12.29
N GLY A 19 -4.73 -2.37 -11.41
CA GLY A 19 -5.39 -1.06 -11.43
C GLY A 19 -6.89 -1.13 -11.09
N ALA A 20 -7.33 -2.18 -10.41
CA ALA A 20 -8.73 -2.40 -10.04
C ALA A 20 -9.15 -1.60 -8.80
N VAL A 21 -8.19 -1.10 -8.02
CA VAL A 21 -8.43 -0.27 -6.83
C VAL A 21 -7.61 1.02 -6.93
N ASN A 22 -8.17 2.12 -6.41
CA ASN A 22 -7.43 3.37 -6.22
C ASN A 22 -6.78 3.36 -4.80
N PRO A 23 -5.44 3.17 -4.71
CA PRO A 23 -4.72 2.95 -3.47
C PRO A 23 -4.37 4.27 -2.76
N ASP A 24 -3.93 4.18 -1.50
CA ASP A 24 -3.20 5.25 -0.84
C ASP A 24 -1.85 5.45 -1.52
N GLU A 25 -1.37 6.69 -1.48
CA GLU A 25 -0.12 7.10 -2.11
C GLU A 25 0.80 7.78 -1.08
N PHE A 26 2.05 7.34 -1.04
CA PHE A 26 3.07 7.88 -0.15
C PHE A 26 4.33 8.22 -0.95
N TYR A 27 4.89 9.39 -0.67
CA TYR A 27 6.15 9.84 -1.27
C TYR A 27 7.20 9.97 -0.16
N VAL A 28 8.31 9.26 -0.32
CA VAL A 28 9.39 9.21 0.65
C VAL A 28 10.66 9.82 0.04
N HIS A 29 11.21 10.84 0.68
CA HIS A 29 12.43 11.52 0.23
C HIS A 29 13.68 10.76 0.65
N LYS A 30 14.41 10.19 -0.32
CA LYS A 30 15.57 9.31 -0.08
C LYS A 30 16.69 9.96 0.76
N PRO A 31 17.11 11.22 0.51
CA PRO A 31 18.14 11.86 1.32
C PRO A 31 17.76 12.02 2.80
N MET A 32 16.48 12.24 3.10
CA MET A 32 16.01 12.31 4.50
C MET A 32 15.95 10.94 5.15
N LEU A 33 15.65 9.90 4.36
CA LEU A 33 15.63 8.51 4.81
C LEU A 33 17.04 8.06 5.22
N GLU A 34 18.04 8.34 4.39
CA GLU A 34 19.47 8.04 4.67
C GLU A 34 19.98 8.77 5.92
N GLN A 35 19.51 9.99 6.17
CA GLN A 35 19.84 10.77 7.36
C GLN A 35 19.09 10.33 8.62
N GLY A 36 18.23 9.31 8.54
CA GLY A 36 17.42 8.83 9.67
C GLY A 36 16.38 9.86 10.17
N LYS A 37 15.97 10.81 9.32
CA LYS A 37 14.95 11.82 9.63
C LYS A 37 13.55 11.31 9.26
N LEU A 38 12.52 12.14 9.45
CA LEU A 38 11.14 11.88 9.02
C LEU A 38 11.02 12.10 7.50
N PRO A 39 11.01 11.05 6.66
CA PRO A 39 11.24 11.21 5.23
C PRO A 39 9.95 11.18 4.39
N VAL A 40 8.79 10.93 5.01
CA VAL A 40 7.48 10.94 4.34
C VAL A 40 7.06 12.38 4.08
N ILE A 41 7.15 12.81 2.82
CA ILE A 41 6.93 14.21 2.42
C ILE A 41 5.52 14.47 1.88
N ARG A 42 4.78 13.42 1.49
CA ARG A 42 3.39 13.52 1.03
C ARG A 42 2.63 12.22 1.26
N ARG A 43 1.33 12.36 1.57
CA ARG A 43 0.35 11.28 1.68
C ARG A 43 -0.90 11.70 0.92
N ASN A 44 -1.46 10.84 0.08
CA ASN A 44 -2.80 11.00 -0.47
C ASN A 44 -3.63 9.77 -0.12
N ILE A 45 -4.87 9.99 0.31
CA ILE A 45 -5.78 8.91 0.63
C ILE A 45 -6.49 8.41 -0.63
N GLY A 46 -6.40 7.12 -0.90
CA GLY A 46 -7.12 6.43 -1.95
C GLY A 46 -8.50 5.99 -1.50
N SER A 47 -9.42 5.83 -2.46
CA SER A 47 -10.80 5.41 -2.16
C SER A 47 -10.89 4.01 -1.54
N LYS A 48 -9.94 3.11 -1.88
CA LYS A 48 -9.84 1.74 -1.37
C LYS A 48 -11.19 1.01 -1.33
N LEU A 49 -11.98 1.08 -2.40
CA LEU A 49 -13.37 0.58 -2.39
C LEU A 49 -13.45 -0.93 -2.20
N ILE A 50 -12.51 -1.67 -2.79
CA ILE A 50 -12.48 -3.13 -2.80
C ILE A 50 -11.15 -3.66 -2.25
N LYS A 51 -11.18 -4.87 -1.69
CA LYS A 51 -10.01 -5.65 -1.29
C LYS A 51 -10.20 -7.11 -1.71
N MET A 52 -9.09 -7.81 -1.95
CA MET A 52 -9.11 -9.25 -2.19
C MET A 52 -8.70 -10.00 -0.91
N GLU A 53 -9.49 -10.99 -0.51
CA GLU A 53 -9.23 -11.83 0.67
C GLU A 53 -9.32 -13.31 0.34
N PHE A 54 -8.64 -14.15 1.13
CA PHE A 54 -8.75 -15.59 1.02
C PHE A 54 -10.15 -16.07 1.41
N THR A 55 -10.63 -17.10 0.72
CA THR A 55 -11.84 -17.81 1.11
C THR A 55 -11.49 -19.00 2.01
N GLY A 56 -12.51 -19.64 2.60
CA GLY A 56 -12.34 -20.92 3.31
C GLY A 56 -12.14 -22.12 2.39
N GLU A 57 -12.21 -21.95 1.06
CA GLU A 57 -12.08 -23.04 0.09
C GLU A 57 -10.77 -22.93 -0.69
N ALA A 58 -9.81 -23.78 -0.38
CA ALA A 58 -8.56 -23.90 -1.14
C ALA A 58 -8.75 -24.66 -2.47
N LYS A 59 -9.70 -24.22 -3.31
CA LYS A 59 -9.93 -24.75 -4.66
C LYS A 59 -9.45 -23.74 -5.70
N ALA A 60 -8.86 -24.25 -6.79
CA ALA A 60 -8.41 -23.41 -7.91
C ALA A 60 -9.54 -22.50 -8.41
N GLY A 61 -9.26 -21.19 -8.54
CA GLY A 61 -10.23 -20.18 -8.97
C GLY A 61 -11.29 -19.79 -7.92
N ARG A 62 -11.28 -20.38 -6.72
CA ARG A 62 -12.19 -20.03 -5.61
C ARG A 62 -11.47 -19.72 -4.30
N SER A 63 -10.14 -19.74 -4.29
CA SER A 63 -9.31 -19.49 -3.10
C SER A 63 -9.31 -18.03 -2.67
N VAL A 64 -9.69 -17.11 -3.55
CA VAL A 64 -9.76 -15.67 -3.27
C VAL A 64 -11.10 -15.11 -3.72
N LYS A 65 -11.56 -14.06 -3.04
CA LYS A 65 -12.73 -13.29 -3.44
C LYS A 65 -12.46 -11.79 -3.24
N THR A 66 -13.10 -10.98 -4.06
CA THR A 66 -13.10 -9.52 -3.93
C THR A 66 -14.30 -9.10 -3.10
N VAL A 67 -14.08 -8.29 -2.08
CA VAL A 67 -15.11 -7.76 -1.18
C VAL A 67 -14.96 -6.26 -1.01
N ASP A 68 -16.06 -5.59 -0.62
CA ASP A 68 -16.03 -4.20 -0.22
C ASP A 68 -15.18 -3.98 1.03
N VAL A 69 -14.38 -2.91 1.03
CA VAL A 69 -13.69 -2.44 2.24
C VAL A 69 -14.71 -1.70 3.11
N PRO A 70 -14.75 -1.91 4.44
CA PRO A 70 -15.61 -1.12 5.32
C PRO A 70 -15.30 0.38 5.26
N VAL A 71 -16.33 1.24 5.36
CA VAL A 71 -16.19 2.70 5.17
C VAL A 71 -15.22 3.32 6.17
N GLU A 72 -15.21 2.82 7.40
CA GLU A 72 -14.31 3.23 8.48
C GLU A 72 -12.83 2.96 8.17
N MET A 73 -12.53 1.98 7.31
CA MET A 73 -11.18 1.68 6.83
C MET A 73 -10.83 2.51 5.59
N ARG A 74 -11.80 2.79 4.70
CA ARG A 74 -11.56 3.60 3.48
C ARG A 74 -11.00 4.98 3.81
N ASN A 75 -11.45 5.58 4.91
CA ASN A 75 -11.04 6.89 5.40
C ASN A 75 -9.77 6.87 6.27
N ARG A 76 -9.04 5.76 6.30
CA ARG A 76 -7.74 5.64 6.96
C ARG A 76 -6.66 5.33 5.93
N TYR A 77 -5.42 5.70 6.26
CA TYR A 77 -4.28 5.18 5.52
C TYR A 77 -4.13 3.68 5.80
N SER A 78 -3.84 2.89 4.76
CA SER A 78 -3.61 1.45 4.86
C SER A 78 -2.25 1.09 5.44
N LEU A 79 -1.34 2.06 5.54
CA LEU A 79 -0.05 1.95 6.22
C LEU A 79 0.16 3.14 7.15
N ASP A 80 0.91 2.90 8.23
CA ASP A 80 1.47 3.96 9.03
C ASP A 80 2.85 4.43 8.51
N ASP A 81 3.36 5.52 9.09
CA ASP A 81 4.63 6.10 8.68
C ASP A 81 5.82 5.18 8.87
N ASN A 82 5.82 4.33 9.91
CA ASN A 82 6.92 3.41 10.17
C ASN A 82 6.96 2.32 9.10
N GLU A 83 5.80 1.76 8.74
CA GLU A 83 5.68 0.77 7.67
C GLU A 83 6.10 1.37 6.32
N VAL A 84 5.69 2.61 6.01
CA VAL A 84 6.09 3.32 4.79
C VAL A 84 7.60 3.55 4.75
N VAL A 85 8.20 3.97 5.87
CA VAL A 85 9.65 4.16 6.01
C VAL A 85 10.41 2.85 5.83
N GLU A 86 9.91 1.75 6.40
CA GLU A 86 10.51 0.42 6.29
C GLU A 86 10.48 -0.08 4.83
N LEU A 87 9.34 0.01 4.16
CA LEU A 87 9.21 -0.33 2.74
C LEU A 87 10.13 0.53 1.86
N ALA A 88 10.28 1.82 2.17
CA ALA A 88 11.18 2.69 1.43
C ALA A 88 12.66 2.28 1.61
N LYS A 89 13.06 1.78 2.79
CA LYS A 89 14.41 1.23 2.99
C LYS A 89 14.63 0.00 2.13
N TYR A 90 13.66 -0.92 2.09
CA TYR A 90 13.74 -2.09 1.22
C TYR A 90 13.84 -1.70 -0.26
N ALA A 91 13.05 -0.73 -0.71
CA ALA A 91 13.11 -0.23 -2.07
C ALA A 91 14.49 0.35 -2.44
N VAL A 92 15.11 1.14 -1.56
CA VAL A 92 16.46 1.70 -1.78
C VAL A 92 17.55 0.63 -1.78
N ILE A 93 17.39 -0.46 -1.01
CA ILE A 93 18.34 -1.58 -1.02
C ILE A 93 18.27 -2.39 -2.33
N ILE A 94 17.07 -2.49 -2.93
CA ILE A 94 16.82 -3.29 -4.15
C ILE A 94 17.19 -2.51 -5.43
N GLU A 95 17.06 -1.18 -5.43
CA GLU A 95 17.37 -0.27 -6.55
C GLU A 95 18.81 -0.43 -7.07
#